data_AF-A0A967FAS4-F1
#
_entry.id   AF-A0A967FAS4-F1
#
_cell.length_a   1.000
_cell.length_b   1.000
_cell.length_c   1.000
_cell.angle_alpha   90.00
_cell.angle_beta   90.00
_cell.angle_gamma   90.00
#
_symmetry.space_group_name_H-M   'P 1'
#
loop_
_entity.id
_entity.type
_entity.pdbx_description
1 polymer ?
#
loop_
_entity_poly.entity_id
_entity_poly.type
_entity_poly.pdbx_seq_one_letter_code
_entity_poly.pdbx_strand_id
1 'polypeptide(L)' 'MANAVRRALAAESISIGLTDPLSNEIVFVDALMGPLFAGLPPIRLKLGQGIAGWVALNGEPTIVNDVYTDKRFFANVDK' A
#
# COMPACT_ATOMS: atom_id res chain seq x y z
N MET A 1 6.47 -10.27 12.98
CA MET A 1 7.43 -9.68 12.01
C MET A 1 7.15 -8.20 11.77
N ALA A 2 5.92 -7.78 11.42
CA ALA A 2 5.56 -6.38 11.21
C ALA A 2 5.93 -5.42 12.37
N ASN A 3 5.76 -5.84 13.64
CA ASN A 3 6.12 -5.02 14.80
C ASN A 3 7.61 -4.68 14.92
N ALA A 4 8.52 -5.53 14.43
CA ALA A 4 9.95 -5.25 14.47
C ALA A 4 10.34 -4.21 13.41
N VAL A 5 9.80 -4.37 12.19
CA VAL A 5 10.02 -3.43 11.08
C VAL A 5 9.45 -2.05 11.39
N ARG A 6 8.24 -1.98 11.97
CA ARG A 6 7.60 -0.73 12.38
C ARG A 6 8.47 0.08 13.35
N ARG A 7 9.04 -0.59 14.36
CA ARG A 7 9.95 0.04 15.32
C ARG A 7 11.27 0.45 14.68
N ALA A 8 11.85 -0.39 13.83
CA ALA A 8 13.10 -0.09 13.15
C ALA A 8 12.98 1.13 12.22
N LEU A 9 11.84 1.28 11.54
CA LEU A 9 11.57 2.39 10.63
C LEU A 9 10.96 3.62 11.32
N ALA A 10 10.69 3.55 12.64
CA ALA A 10 9.92 4.55 13.37
C ALA A 10 8.60 4.96 12.67
N ALA A 11 7.97 4.01 11.98
CA ALA A 11 6.73 4.21 11.25
C ALA A 11 5.52 4.03 12.18
N GLU A 12 4.44 4.79 11.97
CA GLU A 12 3.19 4.60 12.71
C GLU A 12 2.51 3.27 12.31
N SER A 13 2.46 3.00 11.00
CA SER A 13 1.78 1.85 10.39
C SER A 13 2.59 1.32 9.20
N ILE A 14 2.38 0.04 8.87
CA ILE A 14 2.96 -0.61 7.69
C ILE A 14 1.88 -1.49 7.07
N SER A 15 1.77 -1.49 5.75
CA SER A 15 0.99 -2.46 4.99
C SER A 15 1.90 -3.26 4.06
N ILE A 16 1.45 -4.46 3.66
CA ILE A 16 2.14 -5.28 2.67
C ILE A 16 1.15 -5.55 1.54
N GLY A 17 1.56 -5.23 0.31
CA GLY A 17 0.85 -5.59 -0.92
C GLY A 17 1.56 -6.75 -1.62
N LEU A 18 0.80 -7.77 -2.02
CA LEU A 18 1.28 -8.89 -2.82
C LEU A 18 0.79 -8.72 -4.25
N THR A 19 1.71 -8.79 -5.22
CA THR A 19 1.35 -8.79 -6.64
C THR A 19 0.76 -10.15 -7.01
N ASP A 20 -0.41 -10.15 -7.64
CA ASP A 20 -1.02 -11.33 -8.26
C ASP A 20 -0.80 -11.27 -9.79
N PRO A 21 0.06 -12.15 -10.35
CA PRO A 21 0.37 -12.16 -11.78
C PRO A 21 -0.83 -12.51 -12.68
N LEU A 22 -1.85 -13.19 -12.15
CA LEU A 22 -3.01 -13.62 -12.93
C LEU A 22 -4.00 -12.46 -13.15
N SER A 23 -4.22 -11.65 -12.12
CA SER A 23 -5.13 -10.50 -12.17
C SER A 23 -4.43 -9.19 -12.53
N ASN A 24 -3.10 -9.14 -12.47
CA ASN A 24 -2.29 -7.93 -12.62
C ASN A 24 -2.64 -6.84 -11.58
N GLU A 25 -2.93 -7.29 -10.36
CA GLU A 25 -3.29 -6.46 -9.22
C GLU A 25 -2.30 -6.62 -8.06
N ILE A 26 -2.32 -5.65 -7.16
CA ILE A 26 -1.73 -5.72 -5.83
C ILE A 26 -2.88 -5.94 -4.85
N VAL A 27 -2.78 -6.99 -4.05
CA VAL A 27 -3.72 -7.28 -2.96
C VAL A 27 -3.04 -6.98 -1.64
N PHE A 28 -3.63 -6.09 -0.84
CA PHE A 28 -3.09 -5.77 0.48
C PHE A 28 -3.48 -6.83 1.52
N VAL A 29 -2.54 -7.14 2.41
CA VAL A 29 -2.74 -8.12 3.47
C VAL A 29 -3.49 -7.46 4.63
N ASP A 30 -4.81 -7.64 4.69
CA ASP A 30 -5.72 -7.03 5.66
C ASP A 30 -5.23 -7.18 7.12
N ALA A 31 -4.73 -8.37 7.47
CA ALA A 31 -4.22 -8.66 8.82
C ALA A 31 -3.04 -7.79 9.27
N LEU A 32 -2.38 -7.10 8.35
CA LEU A 32 -1.25 -6.20 8.63
C LEU A 32 -1.64 -4.73 8.66
N MET A 33 -2.83 -4.37 8.18
CA MET A 33 -3.27 -2.99 8.08
C MET A 33 -3.84 -2.43 9.40
N GLY A 34 -4.06 -3.30 10.39
CA GLY A 34 -4.53 -2.91 11.71
C GLY A 34 -6.06 -2.85 11.83
N PRO A 35 -6.58 -2.50 13.03
CA PRO A 35 -8.00 -2.65 13.36
C PRO A 35 -8.93 -1.73 12.56
N LEU A 36 -8.44 -0.61 12.02
CA LEU A 36 -9.24 0.29 11.17
C LEU A 36 -9.71 -0.38 9.87
N PHE A 37 -8.99 -1.40 9.41
CA PHE A 37 -9.33 -2.16 8.20
C PHE A 37 -10.07 -3.47 8.51
N ALA A 38 -10.35 -3.77 9.78
CA ALA A 38 -11.06 -4.98 10.17
C ALA A 38 -12.50 -4.96 9.64
N GLY A 39 -12.83 -5.93 8.79
CA GLY A 39 -14.17 -6.07 8.20
C GLY A 39 -14.42 -5.19 6.96
N LEU A 40 -13.42 -4.44 6.49
CA LEU A 40 -13.48 -3.79 5.19
C LEU A 40 -13.14 -4.78 4.06
N PRO A 41 -13.65 -4.57 2.83
CA PRO A 41 -13.19 -5.33 1.67
C PRO A 41 -11.68 -5.17 1.46
N PRO A 42 -10.99 -6.21 0.95
CA PRO A 42 -9.55 -6.11 0.68
C PRO A 42 -9.25 -4.97 -0.29
N ILE A 43 -8.21 -4.20 0.02
CA ILE A 43 -7.74 -3.15 -0.88
C ILE A 43 -7.00 -3.81 -2.05
N ARG A 44 -7.43 -3.44 -3.25
CA ARG A 44 -6.85 -3.90 -4.53
C ARG A 44 -6.44 -2.70 -5.37
N LEU A 45 -5.24 -2.74 -5.95
CA LEU A 45 -4.74 -1.74 -6.88
C LEU A 45 -4.26 -2.40 -8.16
N LYS A 46 -4.53 -1.83 -9.33
CA LYS A 46 -3.86 -2.24 -10.56
C LYS A 46 -2.39 -1.85 -10.54
N LEU A 47 -1.54 -2.55 -11.28
CA LEU A 47 -0.19 -2.02 -11.58
C LEU A 47 -0.30 -0.62 -12.20
N GLY A 48 0.54 0.29 -11.73
CA GLY A 48 0.52 1.72 -12.09
C GLY A 48 -0.53 2.58 -11.37
N GLN A 49 -1.46 2.00 -10.62
CA GLN A 49 -2.50 2.74 -9.90
C GLN A 49 -2.10 3.06 -8.46
N GLY A 50 -2.19 4.33 -8.07
CA GLY A 50 -1.72 4.73 -6.74
C GLY A 50 -0.19 4.71 -6.66
N ILE A 51 0.33 5.15 -5.52
CA ILE A 51 1.78 5.16 -5.27
C ILE A 51 2.31 3.71 -5.25
N ALA A 52 1.63 2.79 -4.56
CA ALA A 52 2.05 1.39 -4.50
C ALA A 52 1.98 0.68 -5.86
N GLY A 53 0.94 0.95 -6.67
CA GLY A 53 0.85 0.44 -8.04
C GLY A 53 1.96 0.97 -8.93
N TRP A 54 2.31 2.25 -8.80
CA TRP A 54 3.44 2.83 -9.52
C TRP A 54 4.76 2.15 -9.13
N VAL A 55 5.01 1.93 -7.84
CA VAL A 55 6.22 1.22 -7.38
C VAL A 55 6.27 -0.20 -7.93
N ALA A 56 5.17 -0.95 -7.86
CA ALA A 56 5.13 -2.32 -8.38
C ALA A 56 5.35 -2.40 -9.90
N LEU A 57 4.92 -1.38 -10.64
CA LEU A 57 5.13 -1.31 -12.08
C LEU A 57 6.58 -0.95 -12.46
N ASN A 58 7.21 -0.01 -11.74
CA ASN A 58 8.52 0.53 -12.11
C ASN A 58 9.68 -0.14 -11.37
N GLY A 59 9.43 -0.84 -10.26
CA GLY A 59 10.46 -1.46 -9.43
C GLY A 59 11.31 -0.47 -8.62
N GLU A 60 10.86 0.79 -8.53
CA GLU A 60 11.62 1.87 -7.89
C GLU A 60 11.05 2.22 -6.50
N PRO A 61 11.87 2.22 -5.43
CA PRO A 61 11.43 2.69 -4.13
C PRO A 61 11.20 4.20 -4.15
N THR A 62 10.17 4.69 -3.44
CA THR A 62 9.84 6.12 -3.38
C THR A 62 9.52 6.55 -1.95
N ILE A 63 9.94 7.76 -1.59
CA ILE A 63 9.47 8.50 -0.42
C ILE A 63 8.55 9.60 -0.92
N VAL A 64 7.35 9.71 -0.35
CA VAL A 64 6.37 10.75 -0.69
C VAL A 64 6.09 11.54 0.57
N ASN A 65 6.57 12.79 0.61
CA ASN A 65 6.46 13.65 1.80
C ASN A 65 5.04 14.17 2.01
N ASP A 66 4.30 14.42 0.92
CA ASP A 66 2.89 14.81 0.94
C ASP A 66 2.15 14.10 -0.19
N VAL A 67 1.32 13.12 0.19
CA VAL A 67 0.55 12.31 -0.77
C VAL A 67 -0.48 13.14 -1.52
N TYR A 68 -1.03 14.20 -0.95
CA TYR A 68 -2.10 14.98 -1.59
C TYR A 68 -1.61 15.87 -2.74
N THR A 69 -0.30 16.10 -2.80
CA THR A 69 0.35 16.83 -3.91
C THR A 69 0.93 15.92 -4.98
N ASP A 70 1.00 14.61 -4.70
CA ASP A 70 1.56 13.63 -5.63
C ASP A 70 0.51 13.20 -6.67
N LYS A 71 0.83 13.35 -7.96
CA LYS A 71 -0.08 12.97 -9.06
C LYS A 71 -0.40 11.47 -9.08
N ARG A 72 0.41 10.65 -8.42
CA ARG A 72 0.20 9.20 -8.29
C ARG A 72 -0.79 8.87 -7.17
N PHE A 73 -1.26 9.85 -6.40
CA PHE A 73 -2.22 9.62 -5.33
C PHE A 73 -3.54 9.05 -5.85
N PHE A 74 -4.09 8.07 -5.13
CA PHE A 74 -5.34 7.42 -5.49
C PHE A 74 -6.36 7.59 -4.37
N ALA A 75 -7.21 8.61 -4.50
CA ALA A 75 -8.14 9.02 -3.45
C ALA A 75 -9.24 7.99 -3.12
N ASN A 76 -9.49 6.99 -3.98
CA ASN A 76 -10.56 6.03 -3.73
C ASN A 76 -10.29 5.10 -2.54
N VAL A 77 -9.04 4.99 -2.09
CA VAL A 77 -8.64 4.21 -0.91
C VAL A 77 -8.39 5.05 0.33
N ASP A 78 -8.47 6.38 0.22
CA ASP A 78 -8.27 7.35 1.30
C ASP A 78 -9.62 7.91 1.74
N LYS A 79 -10.37 7.12 2.51
CA LYS A 79 -11.72 7.46 2.98
C LYS A 79 -11.94 7.00 4.42
#